data_AF-A0A7W2MJY6-F1
#
_entry.id   AF-A0A7W2MJY6-F1
#
_cell.length_a   1.000
_cell.length_b   1.000
_cell.length_c   1.000
_cell.angle_alpha   90.00
_cell.angle_beta   90.00
_cell.angle_gamma   90.00
#
_symmetry.space_group_name_H-M   'P 1'
#
loop_
_entity.id
_entity.type
_entity.pdbx_description
1 polymer ?
#
loop_
_entity_poly.entity_id
_entity_poly.type
_entity_poly.pdbx_seq_one_letter_code
_entity_poly.pdbx_strand_id
1 'polypeptide(L)' 'MLTPSQIKQLAELVNEAEIDVQNIDAVNEYFGLLLEDIAGFECITEDELTKIQMNVQSALKNS' A
#
# COMPACT_ATOMS: atom_id res chain seq x y z
N MET A 1 13.21 -3.36 3.11
CA MET A 1 12.19 -2.35 3.42
C MET A 1 12.16 -1.28 2.35
N LEU A 2 10.97 -0.83 1.98
CA LEU A 2 10.77 0.24 0.99
C LEU A 2 11.31 1.58 1.49
N THR A 3 11.85 2.38 0.58
CA THR A 3 12.28 3.74 0.86
C THR A 3 11.07 4.68 1.01
N PRO A 4 11.22 5.85 1.66
CA PRO A 4 10.14 6.84 1.76
C PRO A 4 9.57 7.28 0.41
N SER A 5 10.41 7.34 -0.63
CA SER A 5 9.96 7.69 -1.99
C SER A 5 9.09 6.58 -2.59
N GLN A 6 9.43 5.32 -2.35
CA GLN A 6 8.62 4.18 -2.81
C GLN A 6 7.26 4.14 -2.08
N ILE A 7 7.23 4.44 -0.78
CA ILE A 7 5.99 4.54 0.00
C ILE A 7 5.09 5.65 -0.56
N LYS A 8 5.68 6.80 -0.92
CA LYS A 8 4.93 7.91 -1.50
C LYS A 8 4.33 7.54 -2.87
N GLN A 9 5.09 6.89 -3.73
CA GLN A 9 4.59 6.42 -5.04
C GLN A 9 3.44 5.42 -4.89
N LEU A 10 3.53 4.52 -3.90
CA LEU A 10 2.44 3.59 -3.61
C LEU A 10 1.17 4.32 -3.12
N ALA A 11 1.33 5.33 -2.26
CA ALA A 11 0.21 6.14 -1.81
C ALA A 11 -0.44 6.91 -2.96
N GLU A 12 0.35 7.42 -3.92
CA GLU A 12 -0.16 8.08 -5.14
C GLU A 12 -0.98 7.10 -5.99
N LEU A 13 -0.49 5.88 -6.22
CA LEU A 13 -1.21 4.83 -6.97
C LEU A 13 -2.52 4.40 -6.29
N VAL A 14 -2.54 4.31 -4.97
CA VAL A 14 -3.75 4.01 -4.18
C VAL A 14 -4.77 5.16 -4.27
N ASN A 15 -4.30 6.40 -4.35
CA ASN A 15 -5.17 7.58 -4.43
C ASN A 15 -5.71 7.82 -5.86
N GLU A 16 -4.99 7.36 -6.88
CA GLU A 16 -5.45 7.33 -8.27
C GLU A 16 -6.38 6.15 -8.58
N ALA A 17 -6.33 5.09 -7.77
CA ALA A 17 -7.32 4.04 -7.82
C ALA A 17 -8.67 4.63 -7.41
N GLU A 18 -9.71 4.45 -8.22
CA GLU A 18 -11.07 4.93 -7.96
C GLU A 18 -11.75 4.14 -6.81
N ILE A 19 -11.05 3.98 -5.68
CA ILE A 19 -11.46 3.29 -4.47
C ILE A 19 -11.71 4.29 -3.36
N ASP A 20 -12.54 3.91 -2.39
CA ASP A 20 -12.76 4.72 -1.20
C ASP A 20 -11.53 4.64 -0.27
N VAL A 21 -10.65 5.64 -0.34
CA VAL A 21 -9.45 5.74 0.51
C VAL A 21 -9.76 5.92 1.99
N GLN A 22 -11.00 6.24 2.38
CA GLN A 22 -11.43 6.27 3.78
C GLN A 22 -11.83 4.88 4.29
N ASN A 23 -12.10 3.93 3.39
CA ASN A 23 -12.35 2.55 3.72
C ASN A 23 -11.02 1.78 3.83
N ILE A 24 -10.58 1.56 5.06
CA ILE A 24 -9.31 0.90 5.38
C ILE A 24 -9.22 -0.51 4.77
N ASP A 25 -10.33 -1.24 4.73
CA ASP A 25 -10.35 -2.60 4.17
C ASP A 25 -10.14 -2.55 2.65
N ALA A 26 -10.78 -1.61 1.95
CA ALA A 26 -10.60 -1.41 0.51
C ALA A 26 -9.16 -0.97 0.15
N VAL A 27 -8.56 -0.10 0.97
CA VAL A 27 -7.16 0.31 0.82
C VAL A 27 -6.21 -0.86 1.01
N ASN A 28 -6.43 -1.68 2.04
CA ASN A 28 -5.57 -2.82 2.33
C ASN A 28 -5.67 -3.91 1.25
N GLU A 29 -6.87 -4.16 0.73
CA GLU A 29 -7.13 -5.11 -0.36
C GLU A 29 -6.44 -4.65 -1.66
N TYR A 30 -6.68 -3.41 -2.08
CA TYR A 30 -6.05 -2.86 -3.28
C TYR A 30 -4.52 -2.84 -3.15
N PHE A 31 -4.01 -2.49 -1.97
CA PHE A 31 -2.58 -2.51 -1.71
C PHE A 31 -1.98 -3.92 -1.79
N GLY A 32 -2.70 -4.94 -1.30
CA GLY A 32 -2.32 -6.34 -1.45
C GLY A 32 -2.22 -6.75 -2.92
N LEU A 33 -3.24 -6.43 -3.71
CA LEU A 33 -3.26 -6.69 -5.16
C LEU A 33 -2.13 -5.97 -5.91
N LEU A 34 -1.84 -4.72 -5.52
CA LEU A 34 -0.77 -3.94 -6.14
C LEU A 34 0.62 -4.55 -5.85
N LEU A 35 0.81 -5.11 -4.66
CA LEU A 35 2.03 -5.84 -4.32
C LEU A 35 2.10 -7.22 -5.00
N GLU A 36 0.97 -7.91 -5.17
CA GLU A 36 0.87 -9.12 -5.97
C GLU A 36 1.36 -8.87 -7.41
N ASP A 37 0.88 -7.78 -8.03
CA ASP A 37 1.21 -7.40 -9.39
C ASP A 37 2.66 -6.91 -9.55
N ILE A 38 3.22 -6.19 -8.56
CA ILE A 38 4.57 -5.62 -8.64
C ILE A 38 5.67 -6.63 -8.27
N ALA A 39 5.47 -7.40 -7.20
CA ALA A 39 6.53 -8.22 -6.63
C ALA A 39 6.48 -9.68 -7.10
N GLY A 40 5.34 -10.15 -7.61
CA GLY A 40 5.02 -11.57 -7.59
C GLY A 40 4.89 -12.01 -6.14
N PHE A 41 3.68 -12.38 -5.72
CA PHE A 41 3.27 -12.62 -4.33
C PHE A 41 4.19 -13.51 -3.46
N GLU A 42 5.14 -14.24 -4.06
CA GLU A 42 6.04 -15.17 -3.37
C GLU A 42 7.18 -14.50 -2.55
N CYS A 43 7.41 -13.19 -2.68
CA CYS A 43 8.62 -12.55 -2.08
C CYS A 43 8.39 -11.71 -0.81
N ILE A 44 7.15 -11.52 -0.33
CA ILE A 44 6.86 -10.62 0.79
C ILE A 44 6.20 -11.40 1.93
N THR A 45 6.78 -11.29 3.13
CA THR A 45 6.22 -11.91 4.34
C THR A 45 5.00 -11.13 4.87
N GLU A 46 4.08 -11.78 5.57
CA GLU A 46 2.91 -11.11 6.21
C GLU A 46 3.32 -9.94 7.11
N ASP A 47 4.42 -10.08 7.85
CA ASP A 47 4.97 -9.03 8.71
C ASP A 47 5.45 -7.81 7.91
N GLU A 48 6.07 -8.04 6.75
CA GLU A 48 6.51 -6.96 5.85
C GLU A 48 5.32 -6.30 5.17
N LEU A 49 4.34 -7.09 4.72
CA LEU A 49 3.09 -6.59 4.14
C LEU A 49 2.36 -5.66 5.12
N THR A 50 2.19 -6.12 6.36
CA THR A 50 1.52 -5.36 7.43
C THR A 50 2.26 -4.05 7.73
N LYS A 51 3.59 -4.07 7.77
CA LYS A 51 4.40 -2.86 7.97
C LYS A 51 4.25 -1.85 6.83
N ILE A 52 4.21 -2.33 5.59
CA ILE A 52 4.06 -1.43 4.44
C ILE A 52 2.65 -0.82 4.42
N GLN A 53 1.60 -1.62 4.68
CA GLN A 53 0.22 -1.12 4.79
C GLN A 53 0.10 -0.01 5.84
N MET A 54 0.67 -0.20 7.04
CA MET A 54 0.68 0.83 8.08
C MET A 54 1.38 2.12 7.64
N ASN A 55 2.50 2.01 6.91
CA ASN A 55 3.23 3.18 6.43
C ASN A 55 2.46 3.94 5.34
N VAL A 56 1.80 3.23 4.42
CA VAL A 56 0.96 3.84 3.38
C VAL A 56 -0.24 4.55 3.99
N GLN A 57 -0.94 3.92 4.93
CA GLN A 57 -2.05 4.56 5.66
C GLN A 57 -1.60 5.83 6.40
N SER A 58 -0.41 5.80 7.00
CA SER A 58 0.15 6.96 7.71
C SER A 58 0.50 8.10 6.74
N ALA A 59 0.92 7.79 5.51
CA ALA A 59 1.18 8.79 4.48
C ALA A 59 -0.10 9.44 3.95
N LEU A 60 -1.17 8.65 3.77
CA LEU A 60 -2.48 9.14 3.32
C LEU A 60 -3.13 10.09 4.33
N LYS A 61 -2.99 9.84 5.64
CA LYS A 61 -3.53 10.72 6.70
C LYS A 61 -2.81 12.07 6.83
N ASN A 62 -1.61 12.21 6.25
CA ASN A 62 -0.80 13.43 6.30
C ASN A 62 -0.74 14.16 4.94
N SER A 63 -1.53 13.74 3.95
CA SER A 63 -1.70 14.42 2.64
C SER A 63 -2.94 15.30 2.61
#